data_AF-A0A7V6JWH2-F1
#
_entry.id   AF-A0A7V6JWH2-F1
#
_cell.length_a   1.000
_cell.length_b   1.000
_cell.length_c   1.000
_cell.angle_alpha   90.00
_cell.angle_beta   90.00
_cell.angle_gamma   90.00
#
_symmetry.space_group_name_H-M   'P 1'
#
loop_
_entity.id
_entity.type
_entity.pdbx_description
1 polymer ?
#
loop_
_entity_poly.entity_id
_entity_poly.type
_entity_poly.pdbx_seq_one_letter_code
_entity_poly.pdbx_strand_id
1 'polypeptide(L)'
;AHNLTETLNDPTAHAEMQAITAATSYLGGKYLTGCTVYVTIEPCIMCAGALAWSQVSVLVWGAADPKKGYTATGAALLHPKTVVRSGVLGRECSEMMKTFFRKKRK
;
A
#
# COMPACT_ATOMS: atom_id res chain seq x y z
N ALA A 1 -2.08 10.04 0.52
CA ALA A 1 -0.91 10.08 1.42
C ALA A 1 0.32 9.56 0.69
N HIS A 2 1.52 9.70 1.26
CA HIS A 2 2.79 9.22 0.69
C HIS A 2 3.72 8.69 1.80
N ASN A 3 4.83 8.05 1.44
CA ASN A 3 5.79 7.51 2.40
C ASN A 3 6.45 8.63 3.22
N LEU A 4 6.45 8.49 4.55
CA LEU A 4 7.00 9.44 5.50
C LEU A 4 7.96 8.79 6.51
N THR A 5 8.40 7.54 6.28
CA THR A 5 9.24 6.77 7.21
C THR A 5 10.47 7.54 7.70
N GLU A 6 11.22 8.13 6.77
CA GLU A 6 12.43 8.91 7.08
C GLU A 6 12.09 10.27 7.69
N THR A 7 11.02 10.92 7.22
CA THR A 7 10.60 12.25 7.70
C THR A 7 10.14 12.21 9.15
N LEU A 8 9.44 11.14 9.54
CA LEU A 8 8.87 10.97 10.88
C LEU A 8 9.73 10.07 11.79
N ASN A 9 10.82 9.48 11.28
CA ASN A 9 11.57 8.41 11.96
C ASN A 9 10.66 7.29 12.49
N ASP A 10 9.64 6.93 11.70
CA ASP A 10 8.62 5.95 12.07
C ASP A 10 8.57 4.84 11.01
N PRO A 11 8.93 3.59 11.35
CA PRO A 11 8.93 2.48 10.41
C PRO A 11 7.53 2.11 9.90
N THR A 12 6.47 2.59 10.55
CA THR A 12 5.08 2.34 10.16
C THR A 12 4.51 3.42 9.24
N ALA A 13 5.21 4.53 9.00
CA ALA A 13 4.73 5.68 8.26
C ALA A 13 4.72 5.50 6.72
N HIS A 14 4.29 4.32 6.27
CA HIS A 14 4.04 3.97 4.89
C HIS A 14 2.81 4.69 4.33
N ALA A 15 2.77 4.89 3.01
CA ALA A 15 1.69 5.63 2.35
C ALA A 15 0.30 5.04 2.63
N GLU A 16 0.18 3.71 2.66
CA GLU A 16 -1.05 2.97 2.92
C GLU A 16 -1.54 3.18 4.35
N MET A 17 -0.62 3.12 5.33
CA MET A 17 -0.94 3.33 6.75
C MET A 17 -1.48 4.74 6.97
N GLN A 18 -0.79 5.73 6.41
CA GLN A 18 -1.21 7.13 6.49
C GLN A 18 -2.56 7.35 5.79
N ALA A 19 -2.80 6.70 4.65
CA ALA A 19 -4.07 6.78 3.93
C ALA A 19 -5.23 6.15 4.71
N ILE A 20 -5.01 5.00 5.36
CA ILE A 20 -6.02 4.34 6.21
C ILE A 20 -6.39 5.26 7.39
N THR A 21 -5.41 5.82 8.09
CA THR A 21 -5.66 6.72 9.22
C THR A 21 -6.42 7.97 8.78
N ALA A 22 -6.04 8.58 7.67
CA ALA A 22 -6.73 9.76 7.15
C ALA A 22 -8.18 9.44 6.75
N ALA A 23 -8.42 8.32 6.06
CA ALA A 23 -9.75 7.92 5.61
C ALA A 23 -10.67 7.56 6.78
N THR A 24 -10.18 6.80 7.76
CA THR A 24 -10.97 6.42 8.94
C THR A 24 -11.31 7.64 9.81
N SER A 25 -10.38 8.60 9.93
CA SER A 25 -10.62 9.87 10.62
C SER A 25 -11.69 10.71 9.92
N TYR A 26 -11.66 10.77 8.58
CA TYR A 26 -12.66 11.51 7.81
C TYR A 26 -14.05 10.87 7.88
N LEU A 27 -14.14 9.54 7.79
CA LEU A 27 -15.40 8.81 7.82
C LEU A 27 -15.98 8.65 9.24
N GLY A 28 -15.19 8.95 10.28
CA GLY A 28 -15.59 8.77 11.67
C GLY A 28 -15.73 7.30 12.09
N GLY A 29 -15.09 6.38 11.38
CA GLY A 29 -15.24 4.94 11.58
C GLY A 29 -13.97 4.16 11.19
N LYS A 30 -13.77 3.00 11.83
CA LYS A 30 -12.56 2.18 11.65
C LYS A 30 -12.56 1.27 10.42
N TYR A 31 -13.70 1.12 9.75
CA TYR A 31 -13.86 0.25 8.58
C TYR A 31 -13.99 1.07 7.31
N LEU A 32 -13.28 0.62 6.27
CA LEU A 32 -13.21 1.20 4.94
C LEU A 32 -13.99 0.36 3.92
N THR A 33 -15.12 -0.20 4.36
CA THR A 33 -16.04 -0.93 3.49
C THR A 33 -16.62 0.02 2.44
N GLY A 34 -16.63 -0.41 1.18
CA GLY A 34 -16.99 0.42 0.03
C GLY A 34 -15.85 1.30 -0.49
N CYS A 35 -14.72 1.41 0.23
CA CYS A 35 -13.57 2.17 -0.25
C CYS A 35 -12.68 1.34 -1.18
N THR A 36 -12.06 2.05 -2.13
CA THR A 36 -10.97 1.54 -2.96
C THR A 36 -9.68 2.25 -2.60
N VAL A 37 -8.63 1.49 -2.28
CA VAL A 37 -7.29 2.03 -2.01
C VAL A 37 -6.42 1.84 -3.23
N TYR A 38 -5.79 2.93 -3.69
CA TYR A 38 -4.83 2.93 -4.78
C TYR A 38 -3.41 3.16 -4.23
N VAL A 39 -2.47 2.28 -4.59
CA VAL A 39 -1.08 2.37 -4.15
C VAL A 39 -0.14 2.17 -5.35
N THR A 40 0.93 2.94 -5.45
CA THR A 40 1.82 2.86 -6.63
C THR A 40 2.67 1.58 -6.63
N ILE A 41 3.05 1.08 -5.46
CA ILE A 41 3.80 -0.16 -5.28
C ILE A 41 2.93 -1.16 -4.53
N GLU A 42 3.10 -2.45 -4.83
CA GLU A 42 2.49 -3.54 -4.07
C GLU A 42 2.74 -3.37 -2.56
N PRO A 43 1.68 -3.41 -1.73
CA PRO A 43 1.83 -3.24 -0.28
C PRO A 43 2.71 -4.31 0.36
N CYS A 44 3.46 -3.93 1.39
CA CYS A 44 4.20 -4.89 2.21
C CYS A 44 3.27 -5.65 3.17
N ILE A 45 3.81 -6.64 3.89
CA ILE A 45 3.04 -7.46 4.85
C ILE A 45 2.30 -6.63 5.92
N MET A 46 2.92 -5.56 6.41
CA MET A 46 2.34 -4.65 7.40
C MET A 46 1.11 -3.94 6.82
N CYS A 47 1.27 -3.36 5.63
CA CYS A 47 0.20 -2.62 4.96
C CYS A 47 -0.93 -3.54 4.51
N ALA A 48 -0.62 -4.74 4.01
CA ALA A 48 -1.64 -5.75 3.69
C ALA A 48 -2.45 -6.17 4.93
N GLY A 49 -1.80 -6.42 6.06
CA GLY A 49 -2.50 -6.70 7.32
C GLY A 49 -3.38 -5.53 7.78
N ALA A 50 -2.89 -4.29 7.66
CA ALA A 50 -3.69 -3.11 7.99
C ALA A 50 -4.92 -2.94 7.06
N LEU A 51 -4.78 -3.22 5.77
CA LEU A 51 -5.89 -3.23 4.81
C LEU A 51 -6.94 -4.30 5.17
N ALA A 52 -6.50 -5.46 5.67
CA ALA A 52 -7.39 -6.50 6.16
C ALA A 52 -8.17 -6.06 7.41
N TRP A 53 -7.48 -5.51 8.41
CA TRP A 53 -8.09 -5.00 9.65
C TRP A 53 -9.08 -3.85 9.41
N SER A 54 -8.78 -3.00 8.43
CA SER A 54 -9.66 -1.91 8.01
C SER A 54 -10.77 -2.35 7.05
N GLN A 55 -10.84 -3.62 6.67
CA GLN A 55 -11.88 -4.18 5.78
C GLN A 55 -12.05 -3.41 4.45
N VAL A 56 -10.93 -3.00 3.85
CA VAL A 56 -10.94 -2.36 2.52
C VAL A 56 -11.57 -3.30 1.49
N SER A 57 -12.53 -2.78 0.72
CA SER A 57 -13.23 -3.58 -0.28
C SER A 57 -12.42 -3.84 -1.54
N VAL A 58 -11.65 -2.86 -2.01
CA VAL A 58 -10.84 -3.00 -3.22
C VAL A 58 -9.44 -2.44 -2.98
N LEU A 59 -8.43 -3.25 -3.29
CA LEU A 59 -7.03 -2.83 -3.35
C LEU A 59 -6.59 -2.78 -4.81
N VAL A 60 -6.09 -1.63 -5.24
CA VAL A 60 -5.48 -1.43 -6.56
C VAL A 60 -4.02 -1.06 -6.39
N TRP A 61 -3.12 -1.76 -7.06
CA TRP A 61 -1.70 -1.39 -7.05
C TRP A 61 -1.03 -1.44 -8.42
N GLY A 62 0.02 -0.62 -8.55
CA GLY A 62 0.76 -0.43 -9.80
C GLY A 62 1.86 -1.45 -10.02
N ALA A 63 3.05 -1.18 -9.50
CA ALA A 63 4.20 -2.06 -9.69
C ALA A 63 4.30 -3.12 -8.59
N ALA A 64 4.65 -4.35 -8.97
CA ALA A 64 4.95 -5.42 -8.02
C ALA A 64 6.23 -5.12 -7.23
N ASP A 65 6.32 -5.66 -6.01
CA ASP A 65 7.56 -5.69 -5.22
C ASP A 65 7.96 -7.15 -4.96
N PRO A 66 8.81 -7.74 -5.82
CA PRO A 66 9.20 -9.15 -5.70
C PRO A 66 9.95 -9.50 -4.41
N LYS A 67 10.45 -8.50 -3.67
CA LYS A 67 11.26 -8.72 -2.46
C LYS A 67 10.47 -8.52 -1.17
N LYS A 68 9.56 -7.54 -1.15
CA LYS A 68 8.86 -7.13 0.07
C LYS A 68 7.34 -7.05 -0.06
N GLY A 69 6.81 -7.23 -1.27
CA GLY A 69 5.38 -7.29 -1.52
C GLY A 69 4.73 -8.45 -0.76
N TYR A 70 3.49 -8.23 -0.31
CA TYR A 70 2.79 -9.21 0.50
C TYR A 70 2.58 -10.55 -0.23
N THR A 71 2.51 -10.54 -1.57
CA THR A 71 2.34 -11.77 -2.37
C THR A 71 3.55 -12.70 -2.27
N ALA A 72 4.75 -12.17 -2.00
CA ALA A 72 5.96 -12.98 -1.83
C ALA A 72 5.91 -13.90 -0.61
N THR A 73 4.99 -13.66 0.35
CA THR A 73 4.81 -14.54 1.52
C THR A 73 4.07 -15.84 1.22
N GLY A 74 3.27 -15.88 0.14
CA GLY A 74 2.32 -16.96 -0.14
C GLY A 74 1.12 -17.04 0.83
N ALA A 75 1.06 -16.20 1.86
CA ALA A 75 -0.02 -16.19 2.83
C ALA A 75 -1.19 -15.30 2.37
N ALA A 76 -2.41 -15.72 2.69
CA ALA A 76 -3.61 -14.90 2.51
C ALA A 76 -3.69 -13.82 3.60
N LEU A 77 -3.06 -12.66 3.35
CA LEU A 77 -2.97 -11.57 4.34
C LEU A 77 -4.12 -10.57 4.27
N LEU A 78 -4.81 -10.48 3.13
CA LEU A 78 -5.94 -9.57 2.95
C LEU A 78 -7.24 -10.18 3.48
N HIS A 79 -8.23 -9.33 3.74
CA HIS A 79 -9.57 -9.82 4.08
C HIS A 79 -10.14 -10.64 2.90
N PRO A 80 -10.81 -11.79 3.13
CA PRO A 80 -11.25 -12.68 2.04
C PRO A 80 -12.19 -12.04 1.00
N LYS A 81 -12.87 -10.96 1.38
CA LYS A 81 -13.75 -10.18 0.50
C LYS A 81 -13.05 -9.05 -0.25
N THR A 82 -11.78 -8.77 0.02
CA THR A 82 -11.03 -7.71 -0.66
C THR A 82 -10.72 -8.13 -2.09
N VAL A 83 -11.18 -7.33 -3.05
CA VAL A 83 -10.86 -7.52 -4.47
C VAL A 83 -9.54 -6.85 -4.79
N VAL A 84 -8.60 -7.59 -5.37
CA VAL A 84 -7.28 -7.07 -5.76
C VAL A 84 -7.22 -6.82 -7.25
N ARG A 85 -6.73 -5.65 -7.65
CA ARG A 85 -6.40 -5.30 -9.05
C ARG A 85 -4.95 -4.85 -9.12
N SER A 86 -4.12 -5.59 -9.85
CA SER A 86 -2.69 -5.35 -9.96
C SER A 86 -2.30 -4.80 -11.33
N GLY A 87 -1.12 -4.18 -11.41
CA GLY A 87 -0.51 -3.75 -12.67
C GLY A 87 -1.03 -2.42 -13.24
N VAL A 88 -1.89 -1.69 -12.53
CA VAL A 88 -2.46 -0.42 -13.01
C VAL A 88 -1.37 0.65 -13.08
N LEU A 89 -1.03 1.11 -14.29
CA LEU A 89 0.14 1.98 -14.53
C LEU A 89 1.45 1.38 -13.97
N GLY A 90 1.59 0.04 -14.05
CA GLY A 90 2.70 -0.67 -13.42
C GLY A 90 4.07 -0.25 -13.96
N ARG A 91 4.17 0.13 -15.24
CA ARG A 91 5.42 0.60 -15.85
C ARG A 91 5.84 1.95 -15.25
N GLU A 92 4.92 2.89 -15.19
CA GLU A 92 5.11 4.24 -14.68
C GLU A 92 5.46 4.21 -13.18
N CYS A 93 4.72 3.41 -12.42
CA CYS A 93 4.98 3.22 -10.99
C CYS A 93 6.37 2.62 -10.73
N SER A 94 6.78 1.63 -11.54
CA SER A 94 8.11 1.02 -11.42
C SER A 94 9.22 2.01 -11.78
N GLU A 95 9.04 2.84 -12.81
CA GLU A 95 10.04 3.80 -13.23
C GLU A 95 10.26 4.91 -12.20
N MET A 96 9.21 5.33 -11.47
CA MET A 96 9.34 6.28 -10.37
C MET A 96 10.32 5.76 -9.30
N MET A 97 10.18 4.50 -8.90
CA MET A 97 11.04 3.90 -7.87
C MET A 97 12.48 3.70 -8.37
N LYS A 98 12.64 3.22 -9.61
CA LYS A 98 13.96 3.07 -10.24
C LYS A 98 14.68 4.40 -10.36
N THR A 99 13.97 5.45 -10.78
CA THR A 99 14.53 6.80 -10.92
C THR A 99 14.97 7.36 -9.57
N PHE A 100 14.17 7.19 -8.51
CA PHE A 100 14.52 7.61 -7.16
C PHE A 100 15.83 6.97 -6.67
N PHE A 101 15.93 5.62 -6.71
CA PHE A 101 17.13 4.94 -6.24
C PHE A 101 18.35 5.15 -7.14
N ARG A 102 18.15 5.32 -8.46
CA ARG A 102 19.23 5.71 -9.38
C ARG A 102 19.82 7.06 -9.03
N LYS A 103 18.99 8.03 -8.61
CA LYS A 103 19.45 9.34 -8.14
C LYS A 103 20.16 9.25 -6.78
N LYS A 104 19.66 8.43 -5.84
CA LYS A 104 20.24 8.30 -4.49
C LYS A 104 21.58 7.55 -4.42
N ARG A 105 21.90 6.74 -5.44
CA ARG A 105 23.18 6.00 -5.55
C ARG A 105 24.29 6.79 -6.26
N LYS A 106 23.95 7.93 -6.86
CA LYS A 106 24.93 8.88 -7.36
C LYS A 106 25.29 9.82 -6.23
#